data_AF-A0A923VZK2-F1
#
_entry.id   AF-A0A923VZK2-F1
#
_cell.length_a   1.000
_cell.length_b   1.000
_cell.length_c   1.000
_cell.angle_alpha   90.00
_cell.angle_beta   90.00
_cell.angle_gamma   90.00
#
_symmetry.space_group_name_H-M   'P 1'
#
loop_
_entity.id
_entity.type
_entity.pdbx_description
1 polymer ?
#
loop_
_entity_poly.entity_id
_entity_poly.type
_entity_poly.pdbx_seq_one_letter_code
_entity_poly.pdbx_strand_id
1 'polypeptide(L)'
;MIPFKIKDLGQLFKISFKNWNDKDPFRQSAIIAYYAIFSIPGLLVLIIAIAGYFFGRDVVNQNLIAQISETIGSETALQVQEVLTKSTTEKSTTWGSIVGITILLVGATGVFVELQITLNLIWNVKVKPQNGIWRILKARLFSFGLILAIAFLLTISLVISTALVAISNYIHFESSQLMMTLYGLLNFIISLVVISALFAMIFKILPDAKIQWKHVWLGSMITG
;
A
#
# COMPACT_ATOMS: atom_id res chain seq x y z
N MET A 1 13.22 -27.31 20.79
CA MET A 1 11.85 -26.81 20.52
C MET A 1 10.93 -27.44 21.54
N ILE A 2 10.31 -26.65 22.41
CA ILE A 2 9.38 -27.16 23.43
C ILE A 2 8.10 -27.61 22.71
N PRO A 3 7.53 -28.79 23.00
CA PRO A 3 6.32 -29.26 22.32
C PRO A 3 5.14 -28.37 22.71
N PHE A 4 4.60 -27.65 21.73
CA PHE A 4 3.38 -26.84 21.84
C PHE A 4 2.23 -27.73 22.31
N LYS A 5 1.71 -27.54 23.53
CA LYS A 5 0.48 -28.23 23.96
C LYS A 5 -0.71 -27.39 23.54
N ILE A 6 -1.78 -28.03 23.08
CA ILE A 6 -3.03 -27.36 22.64
C ILE A 6 -3.62 -26.50 23.78
N LYS A 7 -3.37 -26.86 25.04
CA LYS A 7 -3.77 -26.07 26.22
C LYS A 7 -3.06 -24.71 26.32
N ASP A 8 -1.88 -24.56 25.71
CA ASP A 8 -1.10 -23.33 25.72
C ASP A 8 -1.62 -22.31 24.69
N LEU A 9 -2.40 -22.75 23.68
CA LEU A 9 -2.98 -21.86 22.66
C LEU A 9 -3.94 -20.84 23.28
N GLY A 10 -4.79 -21.27 24.22
CA GLY A 10 -5.72 -20.37 24.90
C GLY A 10 -5.01 -19.31 25.74
N GLN A 11 -3.92 -19.72 26.40
CA GLN A 11 -3.09 -18.78 27.18
C GLN A 11 -2.33 -17.81 26.28
N LEU A 12 -1.76 -18.30 25.17
CA LEU A 12 -1.10 -17.45 24.16
C LEU A 12 -2.06 -16.46 23.53
N PHE A 13 -3.28 -16.88 23.20
CA PHE A 13 -4.31 -15.98 22.69
C PHE A 13 -4.65 -14.89 23.71
N LYS A 14 -4.88 -15.26 24.98
CA LYS A 14 -5.18 -14.30 26.05
C LYS A 14 -4.04 -13.29 26.25
N ILE A 15 -2.79 -13.75 26.24
CA ILE A 15 -1.61 -12.87 26.34
C ILE A 15 -1.51 -11.95 25.12
N SER A 16 -1.71 -12.48 23.92
CA SER A 16 -1.64 -11.71 22.67
C SER A 16 -2.74 -10.66 22.60
N PHE A 17 -3.97 -11.02 22.97
CA PHE A 17 -5.11 -10.10 23.02
C PHE A 17 -4.91 -9.00 24.05
N LYS A 18 -4.42 -9.34 25.25
CA LYS A 18 -4.11 -8.33 26.26
C LYS A 18 -3.04 -7.36 25.77
N ASN A 19 -1.92 -7.87 25.24
CA ASN A 19 -0.85 -7.04 24.68
C ASN A 19 -1.29 -6.20 23.48
N TRP A 20 -2.23 -6.70 22.67
CA TRP A 20 -2.83 -5.97 21.57
C TRP A 20 -3.72 -4.84 22.08
N ASN A 21 -4.59 -5.10 23.06
CA ASN A 21 -5.49 -4.11 23.65
C ASN A 21 -4.72 -3.03 24.42
N ASP A 22 -3.65 -3.39 25.14
CA ASP A 22 -2.78 -2.46 25.87
C ASP A 22 -2.08 -1.44 24.94
N LYS A 23 -2.05 -1.70 23.62
CA LYS A 23 -1.48 -0.83 22.59
C LYS A 23 -2.49 0.12 21.93
N ASP A 24 -3.72 0.18 22.46
CA ASP A 24 -4.79 1.06 22.00
C ASP A 24 -5.07 0.96 20.47
N PRO A 25 -5.39 -0.26 19.98
CA PRO A 25 -5.43 -0.55 18.56
C PRO A 25 -6.54 0.23 17.84
N PHE A 26 -7.64 0.54 18.53
CA PHE A 26 -8.74 1.32 17.97
C PHE A 26 -8.34 2.77 17.73
N ARG A 27 -7.66 3.42 18.70
CA ARG A 27 -7.15 4.78 18.49
C ARG A 27 -6.10 4.81 17.38
N GLN A 28 -5.16 3.86 17.37
CA GLN A 28 -4.15 3.76 16.32
C GLN A 28 -4.80 3.60 14.93
N SER A 29 -5.82 2.74 14.81
CA SER A 29 -6.55 2.54 13.56
C SER A 29 -7.27 3.81 13.11
N ALA A 30 -7.89 4.55 14.04
CA ALA A 30 -8.56 5.82 13.74
C ALA A 30 -7.56 6.90 13.26
N ILE A 31 -6.39 6.98 13.88
CA ILE A 31 -5.34 7.94 13.47
C ILE A 31 -4.81 7.57 12.07
N ILE A 32 -4.54 6.29 11.80
CA ILE A 32 -4.13 5.84 10.46
C ILE A 32 -5.20 6.16 9.41
N ALA A 33 -6.49 5.92 9.71
CA ALA A 33 -7.58 6.25 8.81
C ALA A 33 -7.68 7.76 8.52
N TYR A 34 -7.52 8.60 9.56
CA TYR A 34 -7.44 10.05 9.39
C TYR A 34 -6.31 10.44 8.45
N TYR A 35 -5.08 9.98 8.70
CA TYR A 35 -3.96 10.27 7.80
C TYR A 35 -4.15 9.69 6.41
N ALA A 36 -4.76 8.52 6.26
CA ALA A 36 -5.05 7.91 4.96
C ALA A 36 -5.96 8.81 4.12
N ILE A 37 -7.08 9.27 4.67
CA ILE A 37 -8.03 10.15 3.97
C ILE A 37 -7.33 11.41 3.42
N PHE A 38 -6.46 12.04 4.22
CA PHE A 38 -5.72 13.23 3.78
C PHE A 38 -4.51 12.92 2.88
N SER A 39 -3.97 11.69 2.92
CA SER A 39 -2.81 11.30 2.11
C SER A 39 -3.19 10.75 0.73
N ILE A 40 -4.37 10.13 0.59
CA ILE A 40 -4.83 9.45 -0.64
C ILE A 40 -4.72 10.35 -1.87
N PRO A 41 -5.20 11.62 -1.89
CA PRO A 41 -5.10 12.45 -3.09
C PRO A 41 -3.67 12.66 -3.55
N GLY A 42 -2.75 13.02 -2.63
CA GLY A 42 -1.34 13.23 -2.96
C GLY A 42 -0.63 11.94 -3.38
N LEU A 43 -0.98 10.82 -2.72
CA LEU A 43 -0.44 9.50 -3.05
C LEU A 43 -0.85 9.06 -4.46
N LEU A 44 -2.10 9.27 -4.83
CA LEU A 44 -2.62 8.92 -6.15
C LEU A 44 -2.00 9.78 -7.25
N VAL A 45 -1.88 11.09 -7.03
CA VAL A 45 -1.14 11.98 -7.95
C VAL A 45 0.28 11.46 -8.17
N LEU A 46 0.96 11.02 -7.11
CA LEU A 46 2.33 10.51 -7.19
C LEU A 46 2.42 9.18 -7.95
N ILE A 47 1.52 8.23 -7.65
CA ILE A 47 1.44 6.96 -8.38
C ILE A 47 1.16 7.20 -9.86
N ILE A 48 0.22 8.08 -10.19
CA ILE A 48 -0.15 8.37 -11.58
C ILE A 48 0.97 9.11 -12.31
N ALA A 49 1.68 10.03 -11.64
CA ALA A 49 2.83 10.71 -12.24
C ALA A 49 3.93 9.72 -12.61
N ILE A 50 4.21 8.74 -11.74
CA ILE A 50 5.23 7.71 -11.98
C ILE A 50 4.76 6.71 -13.02
N ALA A 51 3.57 6.12 -12.87
CA ALA A 51 3.04 5.13 -13.79
C ALA A 51 2.79 5.74 -15.18
N GLY A 52 2.25 6.96 -15.24
CA GLY A 52 2.01 7.69 -16.48
C GLY A 52 3.31 8.04 -17.23
N TYR A 53 4.44 8.14 -16.53
CA TYR A 53 5.76 8.28 -17.18
C TYR A 53 6.17 7.01 -17.94
N PHE A 54 5.85 5.82 -17.43
CA PHE A 54 6.22 4.54 -18.04
C PHE A 54 5.19 4.03 -19.06
N PHE A 55 3.89 4.23 -18.82
CA PHE A 55 2.79 3.60 -19.58
C PHE A 55 1.90 4.57 -20.36
N GLY A 56 2.16 5.88 -20.24
CA GLY A 56 1.28 6.92 -20.76
C GLY A 56 0.15 7.26 -19.79
N ARG A 57 -0.10 8.56 -19.58
CA ARG A 57 -1.07 9.06 -18.59
C ARG A 57 -2.49 8.58 -18.84
N ASP A 58 -2.90 8.45 -20.09
CA ASP A 58 -4.30 8.13 -20.45
C ASP A 58 -4.69 6.70 -20.07
N VAL A 59 -3.76 5.75 -20.29
CA VAL A 59 -3.95 4.32 -19.95
C VAL A 59 -4.06 4.13 -18.44
N VAL A 60 -3.21 4.84 -17.68
CA VAL A 60 -3.19 4.76 -16.22
C VAL A 60 -4.45 5.43 -15.65
N ASN A 61 -4.86 6.59 -16.17
CA ASN A 61 -6.03 7.30 -15.67
C ASN A 61 -7.32 6.48 -15.80
N GLN A 62 -7.55 5.80 -16.93
CA GLN A 62 -8.80 5.05 -17.12
C GLN A 62 -8.89 3.81 -16.23
N ASN A 63 -7.81 3.01 -16.16
CA ASN A 63 -7.80 1.77 -15.38
C ASN A 63 -7.72 2.02 -13.87
N LEU A 64 -6.92 2.99 -13.44
CA LEU A 64 -6.74 3.28 -12.01
C LEU A 64 -8.01 3.89 -11.40
N ILE A 65 -8.70 4.79 -12.13
CA ILE A 65 -9.96 5.40 -11.68
C ILE A 65 -11.07 4.36 -11.61
N ALA A 66 -11.15 3.44 -12.58
CA ALA A 66 -12.09 2.32 -12.53
C ALA A 66 -11.86 1.46 -11.27
N GLN A 67 -10.60 1.14 -10.97
CA GLN A 67 -10.25 0.30 -9.83
C GLN A 67 -10.49 0.99 -8.47
N ILE A 68 -10.22 2.30 -8.38
CA ILE A 68 -10.57 3.10 -7.21
C ILE A 68 -12.09 3.15 -7.03
N SER A 69 -12.84 3.33 -8.12
CA SER A 69 -14.31 3.37 -8.06
C SER A 69 -14.89 2.04 -7.61
N GLU A 70 -14.32 0.91 -8.04
CA GLU A 70 -14.77 -0.44 -7.66
C GLU A 70 -14.44 -0.79 -6.21
N THR A 71 -13.27 -0.35 -5.71
CA THR A 71 -12.77 -0.75 -4.38
C THR A 71 -13.16 0.21 -3.27
N ILE A 72 -13.11 1.52 -3.54
CA ILE A 72 -13.26 2.59 -2.53
C ILE A 72 -14.57 3.37 -2.74
N GLY A 73 -15.03 3.47 -3.98
CA GLY A 73 -16.27 4.14 -4.35
C GLY A 73 -16.07 5.29 -5.34
N SER A 74 -17.11 5.58 -6.11
CA SER A 74 -17.09 6.55 -7.21
C SER A 74 -16.78 7.98 -6.75
N GLU A 75 -17.18 8.37 -5.55
CA GLU A 75 -16.93 9.72 -5.02
C GLU A 75 -15.45 10.02 -4.82
N THR A 76 -14.68 9.04 -4.31
CA THR A 76 -13.22 9.19 -4.16
C THR A 76 -12.54 9.20 -5.53
N ALA A 77 -13.02 8.38 -6.47
CA ALA A 77 -12.51 8.33 -7.84
C ALA A 77 -12.70 9.68 -8.57
N LEU A 78 -13.85 10.34 -8.38
CA LEU A 78 -14.14 11.66 -8.94
C LEU A 78 -13.24 12.76 -8.37
N GLN A 79 -13.03 12.78 -7.05
CA GLN A 79 -12.13 13.76 -6.42
C GLN A 79 -10.70 13.63 -6.97
N VAL A 80 -10.24 12.39 -7.20
CA VAL A 80 -8.93 12.13 -7.78
C VAL A 80 -8.86 12.60 -9.23
N GLN A 81 -9.90 12.31 -10.02
CA GLN A 81 -10.00 12.78 -11.41
C GLN A 81 -9.99 14.31 -11.52
N GLU A 82 -10.65 15.00 -10.58
CA GLU A 82 -10.68 16.45 -10.51
C GLU A 82 -9.30 17.05 -10.21
N VAL A 83 -8.55 16.47 -9.26
CA VAL A 83 -7.18 16.91 -8.95
C VAL A 83 -6.26 16.74 -10.17
N LEU A 84 -6.41 15.65 -10.92
CA LEU A 84 -5.60 15.37 -12.11
C LEU A 84 -5.88 16.33 -13.25
N THR A 85 -7.16 16.58 -13.55
CA THR A 85 -7.58 17.48 -14.64
C THR A 85 -7.21 18.93 -14.37
N LYS A 86 -7.26 19.37 -13.10
CA LYS A 86 -6.83 20.72 -12.70
C LYS A 86 -5.31 20.91 -12.74
N SER A 87 -4.53 19.86 -12.51
CA SER A 87 -3.06 19.93 -12.45
C SER A 87 -2.38 20.13 -13.83
N THR A 88 -3.08 19.90 -14.94
CA THR A 88 -2.54 20.03 -16.31
C THR A 88 -2.69 21.42 -16.94
N THR A 89 -3.49 22.31 -16.35
CA THR A 89 -3.94 23.54 -17.03
C THR A 89 -3.13 24.78 -16.64
N GLU A 90 -2.38 24.74 -15.53
CA GLU A 90 -1.64 25.92 -15.03
C GLU A 90 -0.16 25.92 -15.42
N LYS A 91 0.30 27.03 -16.02
CA LYS A 91 1.73 27.36 -16.17
C LYS A 91 2.31 27.65 -14.79
N SER A 92 2.94 26.65 -14.17
CA SER A 92 3.62 26.87 -12.89
C SER A 92 5.00 27.51 -13.07
N THR A 93 5.30 28.54 -12.28
CA THR A 93 6.66 29.06 -12.09
C THR A 93 7.51 27.98 -11.42
N THR A 94 8.80 27.88 -11.76
CA THR A 94 9.73 26.88 -11.17
C THR A 94 9.65 26.81 -9.64
N TRP A 95 9.49 27.95 -8.97
CA TRP A 95 9.33 28.03 -7.52
C TRP A 95 8.01 27.43 -7.02
N GLY A 96 6.91 27.66 -7.75
CA GLY A 96 5.61 27.06 -7.49
C GLY A 96 5.64 25.54 -7.65
N SER A 97 6.38 25.03 -8.64
CA SER A 97 6.55 23.58 -8.82
C SER A 97 7.30 22.94 -7.64
N ILE A 98 8.37 23.57 -7.13
CA ILE A 98 9.14 23.07 -5.97
C ILE A 98 8.25 23.01 -4.72
N VAL A 99 7.52 24.09 -4.43
CA VAL A 99 6.63 24.15 -3.27
C VAL A 99 5.49 23.13 -3.41
N GLY A 100 4.89 23.03 -4.60
CA GLY A 100 3.83 22.06 -4.89
C GLY A 100 4.28 20.61 -4.71
N ILE A 101 5.44 20.24 -5.28
CA ILE A 101 6.02 18.90 -5.10
C ILE A 101 6.29 18.62 -3.62
N THR A 102 6.79 19.62 -2.88
CA THR A 102 7.07 19.45 -1.45
C THR A 102 5.79 19.20 -0.65
N ILE A 103 4.73 19.98 -0.89
CA ILE A 103 3.43 19.80 -0.24
C ILE A 103 2.82 18.44 -0.60
N LEU A 104 2.90 18.04 -1.88
CA LEU A 104 2.42 16.75 -2.35
C LEU A 104 3.16 15.59 -1.67
N LEU A 105 4.49 15.64 -1.63
CA LEU A 105 5.30 14.62 -0.94
C LEU A 105 4.97 14.57 0.55
N VAL A 106 4.78 15.73 1.18
CA VAL A 106 4.45 15.81 2.59
C VAL A 106 3.08 15.20 2.89
N GLY A 107 2.08 15.51 2.06
CA GLY A 107 0.72 14.96 2.15
C GLY A 107 0.69 13.46 1.86
N ALA A 108 1.30 13.01 0.76
CA ALA A 108 1.29 11.62 0.34
C ALA A 108 1.99 10.67 1.33
N THR A 109 3.03 11.14 2.03
CA THR A 109 3.81 10.31 2.95
C THR A 109 3.24 10.24 4.37
N GLY A 110 2.23 11.06 4.70
CA GLY A 110 1.68 11.17 6.06
C GLY A 110 1.18 9.83 6.62
N VAL A 111 0.37 9.10 5.85
CA VAL A 111 -0.16 7.79 6.23
C VAL A 111 0.93 6.76 6.54
N PHE A 112 2.04 6.76 5.80
CA PHE A 112 3.12 5.81 6.01
C PHE A 112 3.99 6.15 7.22
N VAL A 113 4.16 7.44 7.50
CA VAL A 113 4.82 7.89 8.74
C VAL A 113 4.00 7.44 9.95
N GLU A 114 2.69 7.61 9.91
CA GLU A 114 1.82 7.15 11.01
C GLU A 114 1.84 5.63 11.13
N LEU A 115 1.73 4.90 10.00
CA LEU A 115 1.83 3.45 9.99
C LEU A 115 3.16 2.97 10.61
N GLN A 116 4.27 3.70 10.38
CA GLN A 116 5.57 3.40 10.97
C GLN A 116 5.56 3.60 12.48
N ILE A 117 4.96 4.69 12.96
CA ILE A 117 4.82 4.97 14.38
C ILE A 117 4.01 3.85 15.05
N THR A 118 2.87 3.48 14.48
CA THR A 118 2.02 2.40 15.00
C THR A 118 2.73 1.04 14.96
N LEU A 119 3.42 0.69 13.88
CA LEU A 119 4.17 -0.58 13.81
C LEU A 119 5.34 -0.60 14.79
N ASN A 120 6.05 0.51 14.98
CA ASN A 120 7.11 0.62 15.98
C ASN A 120 6.56 0.45 17.41
N LEU A 121 5.36 0.97 17.67
CA LEU A 121 4.64 0.76 18.92
C LEU A 121 4.23 -0.71 19.09
N ILE A 122 3.74 -1.36 18.04
CA ILE A 122 3.42 -2.80 18.06
C ILE A 122 4.66 -3.66 18.32
N TRP A 123 5.80 -3.31 17.74
CA TRP A 123 7.05 -4.03 17.92
C TRP A 123 7.85 -3.61 19.16
N ASN A 124 7.30 -2.73 20.02
CA ASN A 124 7.98 -2.20 21.21
C ASN A 124 9.38 -1.64 20.89
N VAL A 125 9.54 -1.00 19.74
CA VAL A 125 10.80 -0.41 19.32
C VAL A 125 11.07 0.82 20.17
N LYS A 126 12.15 0.78 20.95
CA LYS A 126 12.65 1.97 21.66
C LYS A 126 13.24 2.92 20.64
N VAL A 127 12.43 3.85 20.16
CA VAL A 127 12.89 4.96 19.31
C VAL A 127 13.90 5.77 20.11
N LYS A 128 15.18 5.69 19.72
CA LYS A 128 16.21 6.56 20.31
C LYS A 128 15.78 8.01 20.05
N PRO A 129 15.83 8.91 21.03
CA PRO A 129 15.58 10.33 20.80
C PRO A 129 16.71 10.88 19.91
N GLN A 130 16.52 10.82 18.59
CA GLN A 130 17.30 11.62 17.64
C GLN A 130 16.56 12.93 17.44
N ASN A 131 17.19 14.02 17.83
CA ASN A 131 16.69 15.38 17.64
C ASN A 131 16.97 15.81 16.19
N GLY A 132 15.96 16.32 15.49
CA GLY A 132 16.17 17.18 14.31
C GLY A 132 15.44 16.79 13.02
N ILE A 133 15.53 17.73 12.08
CA ILE A 133 14.98 17.68 10.70
C ILE A 133 15.46 16.43 9.94
N TRP A 134 16.66 15.94 10.24
CA TRP A 134 17.22 14.71 9.65
C TRP A 134 16.36 13.46 9.89
N ARG A 135 15.74 13.33 11.07
CA ARG A 135 14.85 12.21 11.36
C ARG A 135 13.59 12.27 10.51
N ILE A 136 13.00 13.46 10.39
CA ILE A 136 11.81 13.71 9.56
C ILE A 136 12.14 13.42 8.10
N LEU A 137 13.27 13.92 7.61
CA LEU A 137 13.71 13.71 6.23
C LEU A 137 13.95 12.22 5.94
N LYS A 138 14.62 11.49 6.85
CA LYS A 138 14.86 10.06 6.70
C LYS A 138 13.56 9.24 6.72
N ALA A 139 12.65 9.54 7.64
CA ALA A 139 11.33 8.89 7.71
C ALA A 139 10.54 9.12 6.42
N ARG A 140 10.51 10.36 5.91
CA ARG A 140 9.83 10.70 4.65
C ARG A 140 10.48 10.06 3.43
N LEU A 141 11.81 10.00 3.36
CA LEU A 141 12.53 9.32 2.28
C LEU A 141 12.20 7.82 2.26
N PHE A 142 12.07 7.21 3.43
CA PHE A 142 11.73 5.81 3.57
C PHE A 142 10.27 5.54 3.19
N SER A 143 9.34 6.38 3.64
CA SER A 143 7.94 6.36 3.20
C SER A 143 7.81 6.56 1.69
N PHE A 144 8.61 7.47 1.11
CA PHE A 144 8.67 7.66 -0.34
C PHE A 144 9.16 6.41 -1.07
N GLY A 145 10.21 5.75 -0.56
CA GLY A 145 10.68 4.47 -1.09
C GLY A 145 9.61 3.38 -1.06
N LEU A 146 8.76 3.35 -0.03
CA LEU A 146 7.62 2.44 0.02
C LEU A 146 6.56 2.80 -1.02
N ILE A 147 6.27 4.09 -1.24
CA ILE A 147 5.36 4.51 -2.30
C ILE A 147 5.88 4.05 -3.67
N LEU A 148 7.18 4.18 -3.93
CA LEU A 148 7.79 3.65 -5.15
C LEU A 148 7.60 2.14 -5.27
N ALA A 149 7.79 1.40 -4.18
CA ALA A 149 7.59 -0.05 -4.15
C ALA A 149 6.12 -0.44 -4.43
N ILE A 150 5.16 0.30 -3.86
CA ILE A 150 3.72 0.09 -4.11
C ILE A 150 3.40 0.43 -5.56
N ALA A 151 3.85 1.58 -6.07
CA ALA A 151 3.62 1.98 -7.46
C ALA A 151 4.19 0.94 -8.44
N PHE A 152 5.38 0.42 -8.15
CA PHE A 152 6.01 -0.64 -8.92
C PHE A 152 5.24 -1.97 -8.85
N LEU A 153 4.78 -2.38 -7.66
CA LEU A 153 3.94 -3.57 -7.50
C LEU A 153 2.63 -3.46 -8.27
N LEU A 154 1.93 -2.32 -8.16
CA LEU A 154 0.68 -2.07 -8.88
C LEU A 154 0.92 -2.09 -10.40
N THR A 155 2.04 -1.52 -10.84
CA THR A 155 2.47 -1.55 -12.23
C THR A 155 2.68 -2.99 -12.73
N ILE A 156 3.43 -3.80 -11.98
CA ILE A 156 3.63 -5.21 -12.32
C ILE A 156 2.29 -5.94 -12.35
N SER A 157 1.42 -5.69 -11.38
CA SER A 157 0.08 -6.27 -11.33
C SER A 157 -0.73 -5.94 -12.58
N LEU A 158 -0.67 -4.68 -13.05
CA LEU A 158 -1.31 -4.25 -14.29
C LEU A 158 -0.74 -5.00 -15.50
N VAL A 159 0.60 -5.05 -15.64
CA VAL A 159 1.26 -5.76 -16.75
C VAL A 159 0.85 -7.22 -16.79
N ILE A 160 0.81 -7.89 -15.63
CA ILE A 160 0.37 -9.27 -15.52
C ILE A 160 -1.11 -9.40 -15.90
N SER A 161 -1.97 -8.52 -15.38
CA SER A 161 -3.41 -8.53 -15.68
C SER A 161 -3.68 -8.33 -17.17
N THR A 162 -3.03 -7.36 -17.80
CA THR A 162 -3.15 -7.11 -19.25
C THR A 162 -2.60 -8.28 -20.06
N ALA A 163 -1.46 -8.85 -19.67
CA ALA A 163 -0.91 -10.02 -20.34
C ALA A 163 -1.87 -11.22 -20.26
N LEU A 164 -2.50 -11.44 -19.10
CA LEU A 164 -3.49 -12.50 -18.91
C LEU A 164 -4.73 -12.30 -19.79
N VAL A 165 -5.25 -11.07 -19.88
CA VAL A 165 -6.38 -10.76 -20.76
C VAL A 165 -6.00 -10.98 -22.24
N ALA A 166 -4.81 -10.54 -22.65
CA ALA A 166 -4.33 -10.74 -24.02
C ALA A 166 -4.22 -12.23 -24.40
N ILE A 167 -3.68 -13.05 -23.47
CA ILE A 167 -3.61 -14.50 -23.63
C ILE A 167 -5.01 -15.12 -23.63
N SER A 168 -5.91 -14.64 -22.76
CA SER A 168 -7.31 -15.08 -22.67
C SER A 168 -8.02 -14.97 -24.03
N ASN A 169 -7.87 -13.79 -24.65
CA ASN A 169 -8.50 -13.45 -25.92
C ASN A 169 -7.91 -14.22 -27.10
N TYR A 170 -6.60 -14.51 -27.09
CA TYR A 170 -5.92 -15.21 -28.18
C TYR A 170 -6.33 -16.69 -28.28
N ILE A 171 -6.63 -17.33 -27.15
CA ILE A 171 -6.88 -18.78 -27.09
C ILE A 171 -8.38 -19.12 -27.10
N HIS A 172 -9.29 -18.14 -27.23
CA HIS A 172 -10.75 -18.33 -27.12
C HIS A 172 -11.14 -19.09 -25.84
N PHE A 173 -10.48 -18.77 -24.72
CA PHE A 173 -10.70 -19.42 -23.42
C PHE A 173 -12.14 -19.25 -22.87
N GLU A 174 -12.93 -18.33 -23.43
CA GLU A 174 -14.32 -18.09 -23.03
C GLU A 174 -15.29 -19.23 -23.36
N SER A 175 -14.90 -20.18 -24.22
CA SER A 175 -15.80 -21.25 -24.68
C SER A 175 -15.96 -22.44 -23.70
N SER A 176 -15.09 -22.56 -22.69
CA SER A 176 -15.10 -23.69 -21.75
C SER A 176 -15.17 -23.22 -20.29
N GLN A 177 -16.15 -23.72 -19.55
CA GLN A 177 -16.35 -23.39 -18.13
C GLN A 177 -15.16 -23.74 -17.22
N LEU A 178 -14.37 -24.75 -17.60
CA LEU A 178 -13.12 -25.09 -16.92
C LEU A 178 -12.07 -23.98 -17.07
N MET A 179 -11.98 -23.37 -18.25
CA MET A 179 -10.98 -22.35 -18.56
C MET A 179 -11.29 -21.01 -17.89
N MET A 180 -12.57 -20.63 -17.81
CA MET A 180 -13.00 -19.46 -17.05
C MET A 180 -12.67 -19.61 -15.55
N THR A 181 -12.83 -20.82 -15.01
CA THR A 181 -12.50 -21.13 -13.60
C THR A 181 -10.99 -21.10 -13.36
N LEU A 182 -10.20 -21.64 -14.29
CA LEU A 182 -8.73 -21.58 -14.26
C LEU A 182 -8.22 -20.14 -14.31
N TYR A 183 -8.80 -19.29 -15.17
CA TYR A 183 -8.47 -17.86 -15.22
C TYR A 183 -8.77 -17.16 -13.90
N GLY A 184 -9.97 -17.36 -13.34
CA GLY A 184 -10.36 -16.78 -12.06
C GLY A 184 -9.44 -17.20 -10.92
N LEU A 185 -9.09 -18.50 -10.84
CA LEU A 185 -8.14 -19.01 -9.85
C LEU A 185 -6.74 -18.40 -10.01
N LEU A 186 -6.27 -18.28 -11.24
CA LEU A 186 -4.93 -17.75 -11.52
C LEU A 186 -4.86 -16.25 -11.19
N ASN A 187 -5.90 -15.48 -11.53
CA ASN A 187 -6.03 -14.07 -11.13
C ASN A 187 -6.07 -13.94 -9.59
N PHE A 188 -6.87 -14.76 -8.91
CA PHE A 188 -6.93 -14.78 -7.45
C PHE A 188 -5.57 -15.07 -6.81
N ILE A 189 -4.85 -16.09 -7.29
CA ILE A 189 -3.51 -16.43 -6.79
C ILE A 189 -2.53 -15.27 -7.00
N ILE A 190 -2.55 -14.64 -8.16
CA ILE A 190 -1.67 -13.50 -8.45
C ILE A 190 -1.99 -12.32 -7.54
N SER A 191 -3.27 -11.99 -7.38
CA SER A 191 -3.73 -10.94 -6.48
C SER A 191 -3.27 -11.22 -5.03
N LEU A 192 -3.50 -12.45 -4.55
CA LEU A 192 -3.06 -12.88 -3.22
C LEU A 192 -1.54 -12.74 -3.05
N VAL A 193 -0.74 -13.14 -4.05
CA VAL A 193 0.72 -13.03 -4.02
C VAL A 193 1.16 -11.56 -3.99
N VAL A 194 0.55 -10.70 -4.81
CA VAL A 194 0.88 -9.28 -4.87
C VAL A 194 0.53 -8.59 -3.55
N ILE A 195 -0.67 -8.83 -3.00
CA ILE A 195 -1.12 -8.24 -1.73
C ILE A 195 -0.27 -8.77 -0.57
N SER A 196 -0.01 -10.08 -0.53
CA SER A 196 0.88 -10.70 0.45
C SER A 196 2.30 -10.11 0.38
N ALA A 197 2.84 -9.89 -0.82
CA ALA A 197 4.15 -9.28 -1.00
C ALA A 197 4.17 -7.82 -0.50
N LEU A 198 3.08 -7.08 -0.71
CA LEU A 198 2.91 -5.72 -0.23
C LEU A 198 2.91 -5.69 1.31
N PHE A 199 2.09 -6.52 1.96
CA PHE A 199 2.08 -6.61 3.43
C PHE A 199 3.43 -7.08 3.99
N ALA A 200 4.09 -8.03 3.31
CA ALA A 200 5.42 -8.49 3.71
C ALA A 200 6.43 -7.32 3.69
N MET A 201 6.40 -6.49 2.66
CA MET A 201 7.23 -5.28 2.61
C MET A 201 6.88 -4.30 3.72
N ILE A 202 5.59 -4.02 3.95
CA ILE A 202 5.17 -3.14 5.06
C ILE A 202 5.71 -3.65 6.40
N PHE A 203 5.51 -4.93 6.73
CA PHE A 203 5.95 -5.48 8.02
C PHE A 203 7.46 -5.60 8.16
N LYS A 204 8.20 -5.78 7.05
CA LYS A 204 9.65 -5.97 7.09
C LYS A 204 10.45 -4.68 7.01
N ILE A 205 10.01 -3.78 6.14
CA ILE A 205 10.76 -2.60 5.71
C ILE A 205 10.41 -1.44 6.63
N LEU A 206 9.11 -1.21 6.88
CA LEU A 206 8.60 -0.01 7.55
C LEU A 206 9.03 0.15 9.02
N PRO A 207 9.02 -0.91 9.86
CA PRO A 207 9.41 -0.76 11.27
C PRO A 207 10.91 -0.52 11.43
N ASP A 208 11.30 0.28 12.41
CA ASP A 208 12.69 0.46 12.84
C ASP A 208 13.20 -0.73 13.68
N ALA A 209 12.78 -1.95 13.32
CA ALA A 209 13.08 -3.20 14.00
C ALA A 209 13.69 -4.23 13.05
N LYS A 210 14.67 -4.99 13.53
CA LYS A 210 15.19 -6.16 12.80
C LYS A 210 14.24 -7.34 12.95
N ILE A 211 13.22 -7.42 12.10
CA ILE A 211 12.23 -8.51 12.12
C ILE A 211 12.74 -9.67 11.25
N GLN A 212 12.62 -10.92 11.70
CA GLN A 212 13.01 -12.09 10.90
C GLN A 212 11.95 -12.41 9.84
N TRP A 213 12.37 -12.78 8.62
CA TRP A 213 11.46 -13.09 7.51
C TRP A 213 10.47 -14.22 7.82
N LYS A 214 10.85 -15.18 8.67
CA LYS A 214 9.97 -16.30 9.08
C LYS A 214 8.68 -15.82 9.77
N HIS A 215 8.72 -14.69 10.49
CA HIS A 215 7.53 -14.12 11.14
C HIS A 215 6.73 -13.24 10.20
N VAL A 216 7.37 -12.65 9.19
CA VAL A 216 6.72 -11.75 8.22
C VAL A 216 5.86 -12.52 7.23
N TRP A 217 6.36 -13.60 6.64
CA TRP A 217 5.64 -14.34 5.59
C TRP A 217 4.31 -14.92 6.07
N LEU A 218 4.28 -15.47 7.29
CA LEU A 218 3.03 -16.01 7.84
C LEU A 218 2.01 -14.90 8.09
N GLY A 219 2.44 -13.76 8.64
CA GLY A 219 1.57 -12.62 8.88
C GLY A 219 1.06 -11.98 7.59
N SER A 220 1.92 -11.86 6.57
CA SER A 220 1.56 -11.24 5.30
C SER A 220 0.61 -12.09 4.47
N MET A 221 0.75 -13.42 4.48
CA MET A 221 -0.15 -14.34 3.77
C MET A 221 -1.52 -14.49 4.44
N ILE A 222 -1.61 -14.30 5.77
CA ILE A 222 -2.90 -14.33 6.46
C ILE A 222 -3.65 -12.99 6.31
N THR A 223 -2.91 -11.90 6.15
CA THR A 223 -3.49 -10.55 6.03
C THR A 223 -3.88 -10.20 4.59
N GLY A 224 -3.06 -10.61 3.61
CA GLY A 224 -3.29 -10.36 2.19
C GLY A 224 -4.21 -11.38 1.54
#